data_AF-A0A0N5DB13-F1
#
_entry.id   AF-A0A0N5DB13-F1
#
_cell.length_a   1.000
_cell.length_b   1.000
_cell.length_c   1.000
_cell.angle_alpha   90.00
_cell.angle_beta   90.00
_cell.angle_gamma   90.00
#
_symmetry.space_group_name_H-M   'P 1'
#
loop_
_entity.id
_entity.type
_entity.pdbx_description
1 polymer ?
#
loop_
_entity_poly.entity_id
_entity_poly.type
_entity_poly.pdbx_seq_one_letter_code
_entity_poly.pdbx_strand_id
1 'polypeptide(L)'
;MKYGKHQMMLIRKRMNVENWINDQLNELYNDSTDEIDIDVDAVLDLSTESEKRRYILSLFRKTRCPASETQIHDFLDQLIQKLDTL
;
A
#
# COMPACT_ATOMS: atom_id res chain seq x y z
N MET A 1 8.88 30.42 -2.31
CA MET A 1 7.73 29.56 -2.66
C MET A 1 8.13 28.12 -2.39
N LYS A 2 7.43 27.44 -1.48
CA LYS A 2 7.69 26.05 -1.12
C LYS A 2 7.01 25.15 -2.18
N TYR A 3 7.80 24.28 -2.82
CA TYR A 3 7.46 23.24 -3.81
C TYR A 3 7.10 23.73 -5.24
N GLY A 4 7.93 23.37 -6.22
CA GLY A 4 7.68 23.59 -7.65
C GLY A 4 6.61 22.63 -8.22
N LYS A 5 6.10 22.92 -9.42
CA LYS A 5 5.01 22.15 -10.08
C LYS A 5 5.27 20.64 -10.13
N HIS A 6 6.52 20.22 -10.37
CA HIS A 6 6.91 18.81 -10.41
C HIS A 6 6.83 18.14 -9.02
N GLN A 7 7.30 18.82 -7.97
CA GLN A 7 7.18 18.33 -6.59
C GLN A 7 5.71 18.18 -6.18
N MET A 8 4.85 19.13 -6.58
CA MET A 8 3.41 19.03 -6.36
C MET A 8 2.77 17.86 -7.12
N MET A 9 3.29 17.52 -8.31
CA MET A 9 2.83 16.36 -9.08
C MET A 9 3.19 15.05 -8.39
N LEU A 10 4.42 14.91 -7.90
CA LEU A 10 4.88 13.73 -7.16
C LEU A 10 4.10 13.54 -5.86
N ILE A 11 3.88 14.61 -5.10
CA ILE A 11 3.05 14.58 -3.88
C ILE A 11 1.64 14.07 -4.21
N ARG A 12 1.01 14.59 -5.26
CA ARG A 12 -0.34 14.16 -5.68
C ARG A 12 -0.39 12.69 -6.07
N LYS A 13 0.60 12.20 -6.82
CA LYS A 13 0.69 10.79 -7.19
C LYS A 13 0.79 9.90 -5.97
N ARG A 14 1.64 10.27 -5.01
CA ARG A 14 1.82 9.54 -3.76
C ARG A 14 0.55 9.52 -2.91
N MET A 15 -0.11 10.67 -2.74
CA MET A 15 -1.39 10.76 -2.04
C MET A 15 -2.46 9.87 -2.68
N ASN A 16 -2.49 9.76 -4.01
CA ASN A 16 -3.44 8.87 -4.69
C ASN A 16 -3.19 7.39 -4.38
N VAL A 17 -1.93 6.99 -4.24
CA VAL A 17 -1.58 5.61 -3.85
C VAL A 17 -1.92 5.37 -2.39
N GLU A 18 -1.61 6.30 -1.49
CA GLU A 18 -1.96 6.22 -0.06
C GLU A 18 -3.47 6.13 0.15
N ASN A 19 -4.26 6.97 -0.53
CA ASN A 19 -5.73 6.91 -0.46
C ASN A 19 -6.26 5.56 -0.96
N TRP A 20 -5.75 5.06 -2.09
CA TRP A 20 -6.17 3.75 -2.61
C TRP A 20 -5.80 2.62 -1.65
N ILE A 21 -4.62 2.66 -1.03
CA ILE A 21 -4.22 1.68 -0.02
C ILE A 21 -5.24 1.66 1.13
N ASN A 22 -5.61 2.83 1.65
CA ASN A 22 -6.59 2.92 2.74
C ASN A 22 -7.95 2.35 2.34
N ASP A 23 -8.44 2.67 1.14
CA ASP A 23 -9.70 2.13 0.63
C ASP A 23 -9.66 0.60 0.53
N GLN A 24 -8.56 0.03 0.03
CA GLN A 24 -8.41 -1.43 -0.07
C GLN A 24 -8.23 -2.10 1.29
N LEU A 25 -7.53 -1.46 2.23
CA LEU A 25 -7.44 -1.98 3.59
C LEU A 25 -8.82 -1.98 4.27
N ASN A 26 -9.66 -0.97 4.04
CA ASN A 26 -11.05 -0.96 4.52
C ASN A 26 -11.82 -2.17 3.99
N GLU A 27 -11.72 -2.47 2.70
CA GLU A 27 -12.35 -3.65 2.10
C GLU A 27 -11.81 -4.97 2.69
N LEU A 28 -10.49 -5.09 2.85
CA LEU A 28 -9.86 -6.31 3.39
C LEU A 28 -10.16 -6.54 4.87
N TYR A 29 -10.40 -5.47 5.64
CA TYR A 29 -10.65 -5.52 7.09
C TYR A 29 -12.12 -5.31 7.47
N ASN A 30 -13.04 -5.27 6.50
CA ASN A 30 -14.46 -4.95 6.73
C ASN A 30 -14.64 -3.67 7.56
N ASP A 31 -14.03 -2.57 7.08
CA ASP A 31 -14.02 -1.24 7.71
C ASP A 31 -13.32 -1.16 9.08
N SER A 32 -12.58 -2.21 9.49
CA SER A 32 -11.80 -2.24 10.74
C SER A 32 -10.31 -1.95 10.50
N THR A 33 -10.00 -0.84 9.84
CA THR A 33 -8.61 -0.48 9.45
C THR A 33 -7.74 0.07 10.56
N ASP A 34 -8.29 0.32 11.75
CA ASP A 34 -7.53 0.76 12.93
C ASP A 34 -6.39 -0.22 13.32
N GLU A 35 -6.43 -1.46 12.79
CA GLU A 35 -5.43 -2.48 13.06
C GLU A 35 -4.24 -2.49 12.09
N ILE A 36 -4.28 -1.77 10.95
CA ILE A 36 -3.22 -1.83 9.95
C ILE A 36 -2.94 -0.49 9.26
N ASP A 37 -1.65 -0.19 9.10
CA ASP A 37 -1.15 0.93 8.31
C ASP A 37 0.04 0.45 7.46
N ILE A 38 0.08 0.85 6.19
CA ILE A 38 1.15 0.50 5.25
C ILE A 38 1.91 1.78 4.90
N ASP A 39 3.12 1.90 5.45
CA ASP A 39 4.05 2.97 5.08
C ASP A 39 4.57 2.79 3.64
N VAL A 40 4.11 3.64 2.73
CA VAL A 40 4.49 3.62 1.32
C VAL A 40 5.98 3.85 1.12
N ASP A 41 6.62 4.71 1.92
CA ASP A 41 8.07 4.96 1.80
C ASP A 41 8.86 3.69 2.17
N ALA A 42 8.46 3.03 3.26
CA ALA A 42 9.08 1.78 3.68
C ALA A 42 8.96 0.68 2.62
N VAL A 43 7.84 0.64 1.87
CA VAL A 43 7.66 -0.32 0.77
C VAL A 43 8.47 0.08 -0.46
N LEU A 44 8.60 1.37 -0.76
CA LEU A 44 9.41 1.89 -1.87
C LEU A 44 10.91 1.69 -1.65
N ASP A 45 11.37 1.70 -0.40
CA ASP A 45 12.76 1.42 -0.03
C ASP A 45 13.18 -0.05 -0.24
N LEU A 46 12.21 -0.96 -0.42
CA LEU A 46 12.49 -2.38 -0.71
C LEU A 46 12.85 -2.57 -2.19
N SER A 47 13.94 -3.31 -2.41
CA SER A 47 14.59 -3.42 -3.73
C SER A 47 13.84 -4.31 -4.71
N THR A 48 13.12 -5.33 -4.22
CA THR A 48 12.45 -6.32 -5.07
C THR A 48 10.97 -6.46 -4.74
N GLU A 49 10.16 -6.83 -5.75
CA GLU A 49 8.75 -7.16 -5.55
C GLU A 49 8.55 -8.26 -4.51
N SER A 50 9.45 -9.26 -4.47
CA SER A 50 9.38 -10.35 -3.51
C SER A 50 9.54 -9.86 -2.07
N GLU A 51 10.40 -8.88 -1.83
CA GLU A 51 10.56 -8.24 -0.51
C GLU A 51 9.32 -7.42 -0.15
N LYS A 52 8.79 -6.63 -1.09
CA LYS A 52 7.55 -5.85 -0.92
C LYS A 52 6.38 -6.74 -0.52
N ARG A 53 6.15 -7.85 -1.25
CA ARG A 53 5.11 -8.83 -0.94
C ARG A 53 5.30 -9.43 0.44
N ARG A 54 6.53 -9.84 0.76
CA ARG A 54 6.83 -10.46 2.06
C ARG A 54 6.60 -9.50 3.22
N TYR A 55 6.99 -8.23 3.08
CA TYR A 55 6.76 -7.21 4.09
C TYR A 55 5.27 -7.05 4.39
N ILE A 56 4.44 -6.88 3.36
CA ILE A 56 3.00 -6.66 3.53
C ILE A 56 2.28 -7.91 4.04
N LEU A 57 2.64 -9.10 3.53
CA LEU A 57 2.15 -10.36 4.09
C LEU A 57 2.49 -10.51 5.58
N SER A 58 3.65 -10.01 6.00
CA SER A 58 4.02 -10.01 7.41
C SER A 58 3.13 -9.08 8.24
N LEU A 59 2.70 -7.94 7.69
CA LEU A 59 1.75 -7.03 8.33
C LEU A 59 0.38 -7.70 8.47
N PHE A 60 -0.17 -8.24 7.37
CA PHE A 60 -1.45 -8.97 7.40
C PHE A 60 -1.47 -10.14 8.38
N ARG A 61 -0.35 -10.85 8.53
CA ARG A 61 -0.23 -11.92 9.52
C ARG A 61 -0.22 -11.40 10.96
N LYS A 62 0.47 -10.28 11.22
CA LYS A 62 0.53 -9.66 12.57
C LYS A 62 -0.82 -9.15 13.02
N THR A 63 -1.58 -8.56 12.09
CA THR A 63 -2.88 -7.94 12.34
C THR A 63 -4.05 -8.89 12.05
N ARG A 64 -3.76 -10.16 11.75
CA ARG A 64 -4.76 -11.22 11.52
C ARG A 64 -5.84 -10.81 10.51
N CYS A 65 -5.40 -10.35 9.33
CA CYS A 65 -6.28 -9.97 8.22
C CYS A 65 -7.40 -11.01 8.01
N PRO A 66 -8.69 -10.61 8.03
CA PRO A 66 -9.81 -11.54 7.88
C PRO A 66 -10.06 -11.93 6.43
N ALA A 67 -9.44 -11.24 5.46
CA ALA A 67 -9.58 -11.52 4.04
C ALA A 67 -8.99 -12.88 3.65
N SER A 68 -9.52 -13.43 2.56
CA SER A 68 -8.99 -14.67 1.97
C SER A 68 -7.60 -14.49 1.35
N GLU A 69 -6.86 -15.58 1.20
CA GLU A 69 -5.55 -15.55 0.52
C GLU A 69 -5.65 -14.96 -0.88
N THR A 70 -6.72 -15.28 -1.63
CA THR A 70 -6.96 -14.72 -2.97
C THR A 70 -7.08 -13.20 -2.95
N GLN A 71 -7.91 -12.65 -2.06
CA GLN A 71 -8.07 -11.19 -1.94
C GLN A 71 -6.76 -10.51 -1.54
N ILE A 72 -5.99 -11.14 -0.65
CA ILE A 72 -4.66 -10.65 -0.25
C ILE A 72 -3.70 -10.66 -1.45
N HIS A 73 -3.68 -11.73 -2.24
CA HIS A 73 -2.85 -11.82 -3.43
C HIS A 73 -3.24 -10.78 -4.50
N ASP A 74 -4.53 -10.59 -4.75
CA ASP A 74 -5.05 -9.59 -5.68
C ASP A 74 -4.68 -8.16 -5.24
N PHE A 75 -4.76 -7.87 -3.94
CA PHE A 75 -4.30 -6.59 -3.39
C PHE A 75 -2.80 -6.38 -3.62
N LEU A 76 -1.97 -7.40 -3.35
CA LEU A 76 -0.52 -7.30 -3.52
C LEU A 76 -0.13 -7.04 -4.98
N ASP A 77 -0.79 -7.72 -5.91
CA ASP A 77 -0.57 -7.53 -7.36
C ASP A 77 -0.92 -6.10 -7.78
N GLN A 78 -2.07 -5.58 -7.36
CA GLN A 78 -2.48 -4.21 -7.66
C GLN A 78 -1.58 -3.16 -7.01
N LEU A 79 -1.14 -3.40 -5.77
CA LEU A 79 -0.27 -2.47 -5.06
C LEU A 79 1.08 -2.34 -5.77
N ILE A 80 1.70 -3.45 -6.17
CA ILE A 80 2.97 -3.42 -6.92
C ILE A 80 2.81 -2.62 -8.20
N GLN A 81 1.76 -2.89 -8.98
CA GLN A 81 1.48 -2.14 -10.20
C GLN A 81 1.34 -0.63 -9.94
N LYS A 82 0.69 -0.23 -8.84
CA LYS A 82 0.56 1.19 -8.49
C LYS A 82 1.89 1.81 -8.04
N LEU A 83 2.69 1.10 -7.26
CA LEU A 83 4.00 1.57 -6.82
C LEU A 83 4.94 1.79 -8.01
N ASP A 84 4.85 0.96 -9.05
CA ASP A 84 5.66 1.13 -10.28
C ASP A 84 5.26 2.37 -11.10
N THR A 85 4.11 2.99 -10.83
CA THR A 85 3.67 4.23 -11.49
C THR A 85 4.08 5.53 -10.79
N LEU A 86 4.62 5.42 -9.57
CA LEU A 86 5.11 6.54 -8.78
C LEU A 86 6.44 7.06 -9.35
#